data_AF-A0A285M048-F1
#
_entry.id   AF-A0A285M048-F1
#
_cell.length_a   1.000
_cell.length_b   1.000
_cell.length_c   1.000
_cell.angle_alpha   90.00
_cell.angle_beta   90.00
_cell.angle_gamma   90.00
#
_symmetry.space_group_name_H-M   'P 1'
#
loop_
_entity.id
_entity.type
_entity.pdbx_description
1 polymer ?
#
loop_
_entity_poly.entity_id
_entity_poly.type
_entity_poly.pdbx_seq_one_letter_code
_entity_poly.pdbx_strand_id
1 'polypeptide(L)'
;MFEKLMEMFRELAGETEDSQLFADGDPRVATAALLVHLVSVDGVIDEREQAVLKSVLREKFSLSDDETAELIAFAHQRDKEAVDFYHFTSVLKRDLDDEGRNQIIEMMWELVFADGQIDEFEDNMVWRVSELLGVSRRERIRMRQHVQAQAEQPEE
;
A
#
# COMPACT_ATOMS: atom_id res chain seq x y z
N MET A 1 1.67 18.15 -5.31
CA MET A 1 2.78 17.25 -5.70
C MET A 1 2.33 15.79 -5.63
N PHE A 2 1.65 15.36 -4.57
CA PHE A 2 0.78 14.15 -4.54
C PHE A 2 -0.22 14.09 -5.71
N GLU A 3 -0.88 15.21 -6.01
CA GLU A 3 -1.76 15.36 -7.18
C GLU A 3 -1.11 14.97 -8.51
N LYS A 4 0.22 15.07 -8.62
CA LYS A 4 0.96 14.79 -9.86
C LYS A 4 1.28 13.30 -10.01
N LEU A 5 1.55 12.62 -8.90
CA LEU A 5 1.64 11.15 -8.84
C LEU A 5 0.25 10.55 -9.10
N MET A 6 -0.79 11.15 -8.51
CA MET A 6 -2.18 10.79 -8.72
C MET A 6 -2.68 11.10 -10.13
N GLU A 7 -2.25 12.21 -10.74
CA GLU A 7 -2.46 12.50 -12.15
C GLU A 7 -1.76 11.45 -13.01
N MET A 8 -0.54 11.03 -12.68
CA MET A 8 0.16 9.96 -13.40
C MET A 8 -0.58 8.62 -13.29
N PHE A 9 -1.04 8.25 -12.09
CA PHE A 9 -1.87 7.05 -11.88
C PHE A 9 -3.21 7.14 -12.63
N ARG A 10 -3.81 8.34 -12.69
CA ARG A 10 -5.07 8.60 -13.38
C ARG A 10 -4.90 8.67 -14.91
N GLU A 11 -3.77 9.15 -15.41
CA GLU A 11 -3.39 9.08 -16.84
C GLU A 11 -3.18 7.62 -17.27
N LEU A 12 -2.48 6.82 -16.45
CA LEU A 12 -2.33 5.37 -16.68
C LEU A 12 -3.68 4.64 -16.65
N ALA A 13 -4.58 5.02 -15.72
CA ALA A 13 -5.92 4.46 -15.59
C ALA A 13 -6.89 4.94 -16.69
N GLY A 14 -6.68 6.14 -17.24
CA GLY A 14 -7.60 6.81 -18.17
C GLY A 14 -7.34 6.52 -19.65
N GLU A 15 -6.18 5.96 -20.01
CA GLU A 15 -5.84 5.66 -21.41
C GLU A 15 -6.00 4.19 -21.81
N THR A 16 -6.26 3.28 -20.86
CA THR A 16 -6.33 1.86 -21.14
C THR A 16 -7.74 1.33 -20.90
N GLU A 17 -8.34 0.76 -21.96
CA GLU A 17 -9.60 0.01 -21.91
C GLU A 17 -9.59 -0.91 -20.67
N ASP A 18 -10.73 -1.01 -19.95
CA ASP A 18 -11.00 -1.68 -18.66
C ASP A 18 -10.26 -3.01 -18.37
N SER A 19 -9.70 -3.64 -19.40
CA SER A 19 -8.91 -4.86 -19.35
C SER A 19 -7.47 -4.71 -18.82
N GLN A 20 -6.90 -3.50 -18.72
CA GLN A 20 -5.52 -3.28 -18.23
C GLN A 20 -5.41 -2.59 -16.86
N LEU A 21 -6.53 -2.18 -16.26
CA LEU A 21 -6.56 -1.48 -14.96
C LEU A 21 -5.90 -2.28 -13.82
N PHE A 22 -5.74 -3.59 -13.99
CA PHE A 22 -5.14 -4.49 -13.00
C PHE A 22 -4.18 -5.50 -13.65
N ALA A 23 -3.25 -5.04 -14.51
CA ALA A 23 -2.21 -5.91 -15.05
C ALA A 23 -1.07 -6.16 -14.03
N ASP A 24 -0.30 -7.25 -14.21
CA ASP A 24 0.85 -7.59 -13.33
C ASP A 24 1.92 -6.49 -13.25
N GLY A 25 1.97 -5.61 -14.23
CA GLY A 25 2.87 -4.47 -14.26
C GLY A 25 2.33 -3.19 -13.61
N ASP A 26 1.08 -3.18 -13.13
CA ASP A 26 0.44 -1.97 -12.60
C ASP A 26 0.94 -1.67 -11.18
N PRO A 27 1.48 -0.47 -10.92
CA PRO A 27 1.94 -0.12 -9.58
C PRO A 27 0.81 -0.06 -8.53
N ARG A 28 -0.45 0.13 -8.94
CA ARG A 28 -1.63 0.07 -8.03
C ARG A 28 -1.86 -1.35 -7.55
N VAL A 29 -1.76 -2.34 -8.45
CA VAL A 29 -1.82 -3.77 -8.09
C VAL A 29 -0.67 -4.14 -7.18
N ALA A 30 0.56 -3.73 -7.52
CA ALA A 30 1.72 -4.03 -6.69
C ALA A 30 1.61 -3.40 -5.29
N THR A 31 1.08 -2.18 -5.21
CA THR A 31 0.80 -1.52 -3.92
C THR A 31 -0.26 -2.28 -3.14
N ALA A 32 -1.43 -2.53 -3.74
CA ALA A 32 -2.53 -3.22 -3.08
C ALA A 32 -2.12 -4.63 -2.63
N ALA A 33 -1.33 -5.36 -3.42
CA ALA A 33 -0.80 -6.66 -3.05
C ALA A 33 0.14 -6.59 -1.83
N LEU A 34 1.02 -5.58 -1.75
CA LEU A 34 1.84 -5.37 -0.56
C LEU A 34 1.00 -5.02 0.68
N LEU A 35 -0.05 -4.20 0.53
CA LEU A 35 -0.92 -3.85 1.65
C LEU A 35 -1.80 -5.03 2.11
N VAL A 36 -2.27 -5.85 1.16
CA VAL A 36 -2.99 -7.10 1.44
C VAL A 36 -2.09 -8.10 2.17
N HIS A 37 -0.85 -8.27 1.72
CA HIS A 37 0.10 -9.16 2.40
C HIS A 37 0.42 -8.66 3.81
N LEU A 38 0.48 -7.33 4.01
CA LEU A 38 0.72 -6.72 5.31
C LEU A 38 -0.37 -7.06 6.32
N VAL A 39 -1.64 -6.86 5.96
CA VAL A 39 -2.78 -7.19 6.84
C VAL A 39 -3.02 -8.69 7.00
N SER A 40 -2.24 -9.54 6.33
CA SER A 40 -2.39 -11.01 6.41
C SER A 40 -1.10 -11.71 6.87
N VAL A 41 -0.07 -10.94 7.25
CA VAL A 41 1.28 -11.44 7.51
C VAL A 41 1.33 -12.34 8.75
N ASP A 42 0.47 -12.11 9.73
CA ASP A 42 0.31 -12.91 10.94
C ASP A 42 -0.68 -14.08 10.77
N GLY A 43 -1.36 -14.15 9.62
CA GLY A 43 -2.35 -15.16 9.25
C GLY A 43 -3.77 -14.88 9.73
N VAL A 44 -4.06 -13.73 10.35
CA VAL A 44 -5.38 -13.35 10.85
C VAL A 44 -5.75 -11.97 10.33
N ILE A 45 -6.64 -11.92 9.33
CA ILE A 45 -7.19 -10.64 8.87
C ILE A 45 -8.43 -10.32 9.70
N ASP A 46 -8.42 -9.21 10.44
CA ASP A 46 -9.60 -8.72 11.17
C ASP A 46 -10.49 -7.78 10.33
N GLU A 47 -11.73 -7.53 10.80
CA GLU A 47 -12.69 -6.67 10.10
C GLU A 47 -12.28 -5.19 10.09
N ARG A 48 -11.53 -4.73 11.11
CA ARG A 48 -11.04 -3.36 11.26
C ARG A 48 -9.90 -3.09 10.27
N GLU A 49 -8.96 -4.01 10.13
CA GLU A 49 -7.85 -3.98 9.17
C GLU A 49 -8.39 -3.99 7.74
N GLN A 50 -9.41 -4.82 7.43
CA GLN A 50 -10.06 -4.79 6.12
C GLN A 50 -10.73 -3.45 5.85
N ALA A 51 -11.39 -2.86 6.86
CA ALA A 51 -12.04 -1.56 6.70
C ALA A 51 -11.01 -0.44 6.44
N VAL A 52 -9.88 -0.45 7.15
CA VAL A 52 -8.80 0.52 6.93
C VAL A 52 -8.11 0.29 5.59
N LEU A 53 -7.82 -0.96 5.21
CA LEU A 53 -7.29 -1.30 3.88
C LEU A 53 -8.19 -0.75 2.78
N LYS A 54 -9.49 -0.95 2.91
CA LYS A 54 -10.47 -0.43 1.93
C LYS A 54 -10.48 1.09 1.90
N SER A 55 -10.49 1.77 3.05
CA SER A 55 -10.47 3.24 3.12
C SER A 55 -9.17 3.81 2.52
N VAL A 56 -8.01 3.28 2.92
CA VAL A 56 -6.70 3.71 2.39
C VAL A 56 -6.66 3.54 0.87
N LEU A 57 -7.00 2.37 0.34
CA LEU A 57 -6.98 2.13 -1.12
C LEU A 57 -7.97 3.05 -1.85
N ARG A 58 -9.19 3.19 -1.33
CA ARG A 58 -10.23 4.02 -1.94
C ARG A 58 -9.82 5.48 -2.01
N GLU A 59 -9.35 6.03 -0.89
CA GLU A 59 -8.96 7.44 -0.78
C GLU A 59 -7.70 7.73 -1.60
N LYS A 60 -6.67 6.89 -1.44
CA LYS A 60 -5.38 7.10 -2.09
C LYS A 60 -5.44 6.83 -3.59
N PHE A 61 -6.33 5.99 -4.10
CA PHE A 61 -6.49 5.77 -5.54
C PHE A 61 -7.72 6.44 -6.16
N SER A 62 -8.51 7.18 -5.37
CA SER A 62 -9.76 7.83 -5.82
C SER A 62 -10.72 6.85 -6.52
N LEU A 63 -10.83 5.63 -5.98
CA LEU A 63 -11.66 4.56 -6.54
C LEU A 63 -13.08 4.59 -5.98
N SER A 64 -14.03 4.02 -6.71
CA SER A 64 -15.34 3.64 -6.19
C SER A 64 -15.26 2.42 -5.27
N ASP A 65 -16.34 2.14 -4.55
CA ASP A 65 -16.41 0.95 -3.69
C ASP A 65 -16.24 -0.35 -4.48
N ASP A 66 -16.79 -0.41 -5.69
CA ASP A 66 -16.73 -1.59 -6.55
C ASP A 66 -15.31 -1.78 -7.11
N GLU A 67 -14.69 -0.72 -7.64
CA GLU A 67 -13.29 -0.76 -8.11
C GLU A 67 -12.30 -1.10 -6.98
N THR A 68 -12.55 -0.60 -5.77
CA THR A 68 -11.71 -0.93 -4.60
C THR A 68 -11.84 -2.41 -4.25
N ALA A 69 -13.06 -2.96 -4.29
CA ALA A 69 -13.29 -4.37 -4.03
C ALA A 69 -12.64 -5.27 -5.09
N GLU A 70 -12.70 -4.87 -6.36
CA GLU A 70 -12.02 -5.56 -7.46
C GLU A 70 -10.50 -5.54 -7.29
N LEU A 71 -9.91 -4.39 -6.96
CA LEU A 71 -8.48 -4.25 -6.70
C LEU A 71 -8.04 -5.14 -5.53
N ILE A 72 -8.78 -5.16 -4.43
CA ILE A 72 -8.49 -6.02 -3.27
C ILE A 72 -8.57 -7.50 -3.67
N ALA A 73 -9.61 -7.91 -4.40
CA ALA A 73 -9.74 -9.29 -4.86
C ALA A 73 -8.58 -9.71 -5.78
N PHE A 74 -8.16 -8.82 -6.68
CA PHE A 74 -7.01 -9.05 -7.56
C PHE A 74 -5.70 -9.13 -6.77
N ALA A 75 -5.50 -8.21 -5.82
CA ALA A 75 -4.36 -8.20 -4.92
C ALA A 75 -4.25 -9.48 -4.09
N HIS A 76 -5.37 -10.01 -3.56
CA HIS A 76 -5.38 -11.31 -2.87
C HIS A 76 -4.99 -12.48 -3.78
N GLN A 77 -5.41 -12.45 -5.06
CA GLN A 77 -5.03 -13.50 -6.00
C GLN A 77 -3.54 -13.44 -6.31
N ARG A 78 -3.00 -12.22 -6.52
CA ARG A 78 -1.58 -11.98 -6.75
C ARG A 78 -0.74 -12.34 -5.53
N ASP A 79 -1.21 -12.02 -4.33
CA ASP A 79 -0.55 -12.36 -3.08
C ASP A 79 -0.33 -13.87 -2.93
N LYS A 80 -1.37 -14.67 -3.23
CA LYS A 80 -1.30 -16.14 -3.22
C LYS A 80 -0.35 -16.71 -4.27
N GLU A 81 -0.14 -15.99 -5.37
CA GLU A 81 0.73 -16.38 -6.48
C GLU A 81 2.16 -15.85 -6.32
N ALA A 82 2.35 -14.82 -5.48
CA ALA A 82 3.61 -14.14 -5.31
C ALA A 82 4.60 -15.03 -4.56
N VAL A 83 5.77 -15.21 -5.17
CA VAL A 83 6.88 -15.97 -4.58
C VAL A 83 7.68 -15.10 -3.62
N ASP A 84 7.71 -13.77 -3.82
CA ASP A 84 8.42 -12.81 -2.98
C ASP A 84 7.96 -11.34 -3.12
N PHE A 85 8.42 -10.48 -2.21
CA PHE A 85 8.25 -9.02 -2.28
C PHE A 85 9.06 -8.36 -3.39
N TYR A 86 10.06 -9.05 -3.95
CA TYR A 86 10.96 -8.47 -4.95
C TYR A 86 10.20 -8.15 -6.22
N HIS A 87 9.26 -9.00 -6.62
CA HIS A 87 8.40 -8.75 -7.78
C HIS A 87 7.64 -7.41 -7.66
N PHE A 88 6.87 -7.23 -6.57
CA PHE A 88 6.10 -6.01 -6.35
C PHE A 88 6.99 -4.78 -6.20
N THR A 89 8.03 -4.87 -5.37
CA THR A 89 8.93 -3.74 -5.13
C THR A 89 9.74 -3.36 -6.36
N SER A 90 9.98 -4.28 -7.30
CA SER A 90 10.62 -3.97 -8.59
C SER A 90 9.70 -3.19 -9.52
N VAL A 91 8.41 -3.53 -9.58
CA VAL A 91 7.40 -2.75 -10.33
C VAL A 91 7.35 -1.33 -9.76
N LEU A 92 7.20 -1.22 -8.44
CA LEU A 92 7.14 0.08 -7.75
C LEU A 92 8.43 0.89 -7.93
N LYS A 93 9.61 0.28 -7.82
CA LYS A 93 10.89 0.98 -8.02
C LYS A 93 11.09 1.49 -9.44
N ARG A 94 10.52 0.80 -10.44
CA ARG A 94 10.64 1.17 -11.85
C ARG A 94 9.80 2.41 -12.16
N ASP A 95 8.60 2.46 -11.59
CA ASP A 95 7.56 3.40 -12.00
C ASP A 95 7.38 4.57 -11.00
N LEU A 96 7.88 4.45 -9.76
CA LEU A 96 7.79 5.49 -8.74
C LEU A 96 9.14 6.16 -8.45
N ASP A 97 9.06 7.46 -8.17
CA ASP A 97 10.17 8.26 -7.66
C ASP A 97 10.34 8.10 -6.13
N ASP A 98 11.31 8.82 -5.55
CA ASP A 98 11.59 8.79 -4.11
C ASP A 98 10.36 9.14 -3.28
N GLU A 99 9.55 10.10 -3.73
CA GLU A 99 8.35 10.56 -3.03
C GLU A 99 7.26 9.49 -3.07
N GLY A 100 6.99 8.92 -4.25
CA GLY A 100 6.04 7.82 -4.41
C GLY A 100 6.42 6.60 -3.56
N ARG A 101 7.72 6.25 -3.50
CA ARG A 101 8.19 5.13 -2.66
C ARG A 101 8.02 5.40 -1.17
N ASN A 102 8.24 6.63 -0.72
CA ASN A 102 7.96 7.01 0.67
C ASN A 102 6.46 6.90 0.98
N GLN A 103 5.59 7.32 0.06
CA GLN A 103 4.13 7.21 0.24
C GLN A 103 3.67 5.76 0.38
N ILE A 104 4.28 4.80 -0.34
CA ILE A 104 3.99 3.38 -0.12
C ILE A 104 4.27 2.97 1.33
N ILE A 105 5.41 3.39 1.88
CA ILE A 105 5.78 3.07 3.27
C ILE A 105 4.89 3.79 4.27
N GLU A 106 4.45 5.00 3.97
CA GLU A 106 3.47 5.73 4.78
C GLU A 106 2.13 4.98 4.84
N MET A 107 1.59 4.54 3.70
CA MET A 107 0.36 3.73 3.65
C MET A 107 0.49 2.41 4.43
N MET A 108 1.67 1.78 4.40
CA MET A 108 1.91 0.59 5.22
C MET A 108 1.85 0.93 6.71
N TRP A 109 2.41 2.06 7.15
CA TRP A 109 2.28 2.48 8.55
C TRP A 109 0.85 2.85 8.92
N GLU A 110 0.08 3.50 8.05
CA GLU A 110 -1.34 3.81 8.28
C GLU A 110 -2.14 2.54 8.62
N LEU A 111 -1.84 1.43 7.94
CA LEU A 111 -2.45 0.13 8.23
C LEU A 111 -1.95 -0.50 9.53
N VAL A 112 -0.64 -0.51 9.77
CA VAL A 112 -0.06 -1.10 10.99
C VAL A 112 -0.49 -0.36 12.27
N PHE A 113 -0.84 0.93 12.16
CA PHE A 113 -1.39 1.68 13.28
C PHE A 113 -2.92 1.62 13.38
N ALA A 114 -3.60 0.92 12.47
CA ALA A 114 -5.06 0.88 12.39
C ALA A 114 -5.72 0.37 13.66
N ASP A 115 -5.15 -0.66 14.28
CA ASP A 115 -5.69 -1.33 15.46
C ASP A 115 -5.12 -0.76 16.78
N GLY A 116 -3.96 -0.09 16.70
CA GLY A 116 -3.21 0.52 17.80
C GLY A 116 -2.10 -0.37 18.39
N GLN A 117 -1.85 -1.56 17.82
CA GLN A 117 -0.80 -2.47 18.25
C GLN A 117 0.04 -2.92 17.05
N ILE A 118 1.35 -2.72 17.13
CA ILE A 118 2.27 -3.18 16.10
C ILE A 118 2.78 -4.56 16.49
N ASP A 119 2.58 -5.55 15.62
CA ASP A 119 3.19 -6.87 15.78
C ASP A 119 4.60 -6.94 15.13
N GLU A 120 5.40 -7.92 15.57
CA GLU A 120 6.76 -8.14 15.05
C GLU A 120 6.78 -8.52 13.56
N PHE A 121 5.77 -9.23 13.06
CA PHE A 121 5.67 -9.63 11.66
C PHE A 121 5.42 -8.41 10.75
N GLU A 122 4.55 -7.50 11.19
CA GLU A 122 4.23 -6.27 10.49
C GLU A 122 5.43 -5.30 10.43
N ASP A 123 6.07 -5.03 11.59
CA ASP A 123 7.26 -4.18 11.65
C ASP A 123 8.39 -4.75 10.77
N ASN A 124 8.57 -6.08 10.79
CA ASN A 124 9.55 -6.75 9.94
C ASN A 124 9.23 -6.59 8.45
N MET A 125 7.95 -6.70 8.08
CA MET A 125 7.52 -6.54 6.71
C MET A 125 7.71 -5.11 6.21
N VAL A 126 7.27 -4.10 6.98
CA VAL A 126 7.49 -2.68 6.64
C VAL A 126 8.98 -2.39 6.50
N TRP A 127 9.80 -2.93 7.40
CA TRP A 127 11.25 -2.83 7.31
C TRP A 127 11.78 -3.42 6.00
N ARG A 128 11.40 -4.66 5.67
CA ARG A 128 11.89 -5.37 4.48
C ARG A 128 11.45 -4.69 3.18
N VAL A 129 10.20 -4.26 3.08
CA VAL A 129 9.68 -3.53 1.93
C VAL A 129 10.39 -2.18 1.78
N SER A 130 10.64 -1.46 2.88
CA SER A 130 11.40 -0.20 2.84
C SER A 130 12.80 -0.37 2.27
N GLU A 131 13.54 -1.40 2.71
CA GLU A 131 14.86 -1.70 2.16
C GLU A 131 14.79 -2.03 0.66
N LEU A 132 13.80 -2.83 0.27
CA LEU A 132 13.57 -3.21 -1.12
C LEU A 132 13.15 -2.03 -1.99
N LEU A 133 12.44 -1.04 -1.46
CA LEU A 133 12.11 0.21 -2.15
C LEU A 133 13.26 1.23 -2.10
N GLY A 134 14.30 1.01 -1.30
CA GLY A 134 15.41 1.94 -1.15
C GLY A 134 15.06 3.17 -0.31
N VAL A 135 14.05 3.06 0.54
CA VAL A 135 13.67 4.10 1.50
C VAL A 135 14.66 4.11 2.65
N SER A 136 15.24 5.27 2.93
CA SER A 136 16.26 5.38 3.98
C SER A 136 15.67 5.12 5.36
N ARG A 137 16.49 4.56 6.27
CA ARG A 137 16.12 4.37 7.68
C ARG A 137 15.59 5.65 8.35
N ARG A 138 16.16 6.82 7.99
CA ARG A 138 15.75 8.11 8.56
C ARG A 138 14.31 8.46 8.16
N GLU A 139 13.98 8.33 6.88
CA GLU A 139 12.62 8.61 6.40
C GLU A 139 11.63 7.60 6.96
N ARG A 140 11.99 6.31 7.06
CA ARG A 140 11.15 5.28 7.70
C ARG A 140 10.78 5.63 9.14
N ILE A 141 11.76 6.04 9.96
CA ILE A 141 11.51 6.45 11.36
C ILE A 141 10.62 7.69 11.41
N ARG A 142 10.87 8.67 10.54
CA ARG A 142 10.09 9.90 10.45
C ARG A 142 8.62 9.62 10.10
N MET A 143 8.36 8.76 9.11
CA MET A 143 7.02 8.37 8.70
C MET A 143 6.28 7.64 9.82
N ARG A 144 6.95 6.66 10.46
CA ARG A 144 6.37 5.97 11.61
C ARG A 144 5.93 6.94 12.71
N GLN A 145 6.80 7.89 13.08
CA GLN A 145 6.46 8.91 14.10
C GLN A 145 5.31 9.82 13.66
N HIS A 146 5.27 10.17 12.37
CA HIS A 146 4.21 11.02 11.83
C HIS A 146 2.84 10.34 11.88
N VAL A 147 2.75 9.11 11.36
CA VAL A 147 1.51 8.34 11.33
C VAL A 147 1.07 7.97 12.75
N GLN A 148 2.00 7.56 13.62
CA GLN A 148 1.68 7.29 15.03
C GLN A 148 1.04 8.51 15.71
N ALA A 149 1.59 9.70 15.49
CA ALA A 149 1.05 10.94 16.07
C ALA A 149 -0.34 11.31 15.53
N GLN A 150 -0.69 10.87 14.31
CA GLN A 150 -2.03 11.04 13.75
C GLN A 150 -3.01 10.02 14.33
N ALA A 151 -2.59 8.75 14.47
CA ALA A 151 -3.41 7.70 15.06
C ALA A 151 -3.71 7.94 16.56
N GLU A 152 -2.81 8.61 17.28
CA GLU A 152 -2.96 8.95 18.71
C GLU A 152 -3.83 10.20 18.96
N GLN A 153 -4.19 10.97 17.92
CA GLN A 153 -5.09 12.11 18.05
C GLN A 153 -6.53 11.65 17.81
N PRO A 154 -7.37 11.48 18.86
CA PRO A 154 -8.79 11.22 18.63
C PRO A 154 -9.39 12.42 17.91
N GLU A 155 -10.10 12.17 16.81
CA GLU A 155 -10.94 13.18 16.15
C GLU A 155 -11.84 13.83 17.22
N GLU A 156 -11.63 15.13 17.48
CA GLU A 156 -12.45 15.96 18.38
C GLU A 156 -13.84 16.25 17.79
#